data_AF-A0A0C3DYB6-F1
#
_entry.id   AF-A0A0C3DYB6-F1
#
_cell.length_a   1.000
_cell.length_b   1.000
_cell.length_c   1.000
_cell.angle_alpha   90.00
_cell.angle_beta   90.00
_cell.angle_gamma   90.00
#
_symmetry.space_group_name_H-M   'P 1'
#
loop_
_entity.id
_entity.type
_entity.pdbx_description
1 polymer ?
#
loop_
_entity_poly.entity_id
_entity_poly.type
_entity_poly.pdbx_seq_one_letter_code
_entity_poly.pdbx_strand_id
1 'polypeptide(L)'
;AILSTHNLPHIQYHAEDNVLWRNISWTRYWEKPTWILPIHCPSPVGHWVICIIKITSKQLLLFDSLAEQKPWKHEMKVFLYYF
;
A
#
# COMPACT_ATOMS: atom_id res chain seq x y z
N ALA A 1 4.49 8.08 7.43
CA ALA A 1 5.10 6.79 7.82
C ALA A 1 4.95 5.79 6.67
N ILE A 2 5.84 4.81 6.54
CA ILE A 2 5.88 3.90 5.39
C ILE A 2 5.34 2.53 5.80
N LEU A 3 4.38 2.01 5.03
CA LEU A 3 3.87 0.64 5.10
C LEU A 3 4.19 -0.04 3.76
N SER A 4 5.19 -0.93 3.70
CA SER A 4 5.57 -1.57 2.43
C SER A 4 4.58 -2.63 1.98
N THR A 5 4.19 -2.66 0.70
CA THR A 5 3.44 -3.79 0.14
C THR A 5 4.27 -5.06 -0.03
N HIS A 6 5.57 -5.04 0.23
CA HIS A 6 6.31 -6.29 0.42
C HIS A 6 5.77 -7.09 1.62
N ASN A 7 5.10 -6.42 2.56
CA ASN A 7 4.37 -7.06 3.66
C ASN A 7 2.90 -7.37 3.30
N LEU A 8 2.40 -6.98 2.12
CA LEU A 8 1.01 -7.23 1.71
C LEU A 8 0.72 -8.67 1.24
N PRO A 9 1.65 -9.41 0.59
CA PRO A 9 1.47 -10.84 0.37
C PRO A 9 1.19 -11.57 1.69
N HIS A 10 1.85 -11.18 2.78
CA HIS A 10 1.58 -11.73 4.10
C HIS A 10 0.13 -11.47 4.57
N ILE A 11 -0.46 -10.32 4.23
CA ILE A 11 -1.88 -10.03 4.51
C ILE A 11 -2.81 -10.86 3.60
N GLN A 12 -2.45 -11.02 2.31
CA GLN A 12 -3.21 -11.81 1.33
C GLN A 12 -3.13 -13.33 1.56
N TYR A 13 -2.06 -13.82 2.18
CA TYR A 13 -1.82 -15.25 2.47
C TYR A 13 -2.04 -15.60 3.95
N HIS A 14 -2.78 -14.79 4.72
CA HIS A 14 -3.08 -15.02 6.14
C HIS A 14 -1.83 -15.30 7.01
N ALA A 15 -0.71 -14.60 6.76
CA ALA A 15 0.39 -14.61 7.69
C ALA A 15 -0.11 -14.12 9.06
N GLU A 16 0.37 -14.75 10.14
CA GLU A 16 -0.02 -14.33 11.48
C GLU A 16 0.24 -12.84 11.68
N ASP A 17 -0.74 -12.16 12.27
CA ASP A 17 -0.69 -10.73 12.63
C ASP A 17 0.61 -10.36 13.37
N ASN A 18 1.16 -11.31 14.13
CA ASN A 18 2.43 -11.20 14.86
C ASN A 18 3.63 -10.89 13.94
N VAL A 19 3.69 -11.53 12.76
CA VAL A 19 4.78 -11.36 11.78
C VAL A 19 4.68 -9.98 11.15
N LEU A 20 3.47 -9.58 10.79
CA LEU A 20 3.20 -8.26 10.23
C LEU A 20 3.52 -7.17 11.25
N TRP A 21 3.03 -7.31 12.48
CA TRP A 21 3.23 -6.38 13.58
C TRP A 21 4.71 -6.16 13.91
N ARG A 22 5.51 -7.24 13.96
CA ARG A 22 6.96 -7.13 14.17
C ARG A 22 7.64 -6.21 13.16
N ASN A 23 7.22 -6.28 11.89
CA ASN A 23 7.85 -5.55 10.80
C ASN A 23 7.38 -4.10 10.68
N ILE A 24 6.18 -3.76 11.18
CA ILE A 24 5.58 -2.43 10.99
C ILE A 24 5.41 -1.64 12.29
N SER A 25 5.50 -2.28 13.46
CA SER A 25 5.19 -1.64 14.74
C SER A 25 6.09 -0.46 15.07
N TRP A 26 7.37 -0.57 14.77
CA TRP A 26 8.36 0.50 14.99
C TRP A 26 8.08 1.76 14.17
N THR A 27 7.34 1.65 13.06
CA THR A 27 6.99 2.82 12.24
C THR A 27 5.88 3.66 12.86
N ARG A 28 5.09 3.07 13.78
CA ARG A 28 3.91 3.67 14.42
C ARG A 28 3.02 4.40 13.41
N TYR A 29 2.88 3.83 12.21
CA TYR A 29 2.24 4.51 11.09
C TYR A 29 0.78 4.88 11.41
N TRP A 30 0.09 4.04 12.18
CA TRP A 30 -1.28 4.25 12.64
C TRP A 30 -1.47 5.53 13.47
N GLU A 31 -0.42 6.10 14.04
CA GLU A 31 -0.47 7.37 14.77
C GLU A 31 -0.28 8.59 13.88
N LYS A 32 0.04 8.39 12.60
CA LYS A 32 0.32 9.49 11.66
C LYS A 32 -0.92 9.78 10.81
N PRO A 33 -1.20 11.07 10.52
CA PRO A 33 -2.33 11.44 9.66
C PRO A 33 -2.10 11.12 8.18
N THR A 34 -0.85 10.83 7.80
CA THR A 34 -0.47 10.50 6.42
C THR A 34 0.39 9.24 6.37
N TRP A 35 -0.06 8.24 5.59
CA TRP A 35 0.66 6.99 5.35
C TRP A 35 1.15 6.95 3.91
N ILE A 36 2.29 6.29 3.71
CA ILE A 36 2.88 6.03 2.41
C ILE A 36 2.89 4.52 2.24
N LEU A 37 2.23 4.04 1.19
CA LEU A 37 2.07 2.64 0.86
C LEU A 37 2.72 2.38 -0.51
N PRO A 38 3.99 1.95 -0.57
CA PRO A 38 4.62 1.50 -1.81
C PRO A 38 3.99 0.19 -2.25
N ILE A 39 3.40 0.14 -3.44
CA ILE A 39 2.67 -0.97 -4.09
C ILE A 39 3.52 -1.56 -5.22
N HIS A 40 3.84 -2.84 -5.13
CA HIS A 40 4.49 -3.60 -6.20
C HIS A 40 3.45 -4.13 -7.19
N CYS A 41 3.49 -3.65 -8.43
CA CYS A 41 2.71 -4.15 -9.56
C CYS A 41 3.61 -5.04 -10.44
N PRO A 42 3.40 -6.37 -10.46
CA PRO A 42 4.32 -7.30 -11.10
C PRO A 42 4.19 -7.42 -12.64
N SER A 43 3.22 -6.77 -13.30
CA SER A 43 2.93 -6.98 -14.73
C SER A 43 2.70 -5.66 -15.47
N PRO A 44 3.25 -5.45 -16.67
CA PRO A 44 4.07 -6.34 -17.51
C PRO A 44 5.58 -6.23 -17.26
N VAL A 45 6.02 -5.16 -16.60
CA VAL A 45 7.37 -4.93 -16.11
C VAL A 45 7.19 -4.60 -14.64
N GLY A 46 7.85 -5.34 -13.75
CA GLY A 46 7.71 -5.11 -12.30
C GLY A 46 7.93 -3.64 -11.97
N HIS A 47 6.88 -2.99 -11.48
CA HIS A 47 6.83 -1.55 -11.28
C HIS A 47 6.32 -1.23 -9.87
N TRP A 48 6.88 -0.19 -9.26
CA TRP A 48 6.45 0.29 -7.96
C TRP A 48 5.67 1.59 -8.11
N VAL A 49 4.45 1.59 -7.60
CA VAL A 49 3.64 2.80 -7.44
C VAL A 49 3.54 3.14 -5.95
N ILE A 50 3.28 4.39 -5.63
CA ILE A 50 3.12 4.82 -4.24
C ILE A 50 1.70 5.32 -4.02
N CYS A 51 0.99 4.75 -3.06
CA CYS A 51 -0.25 5.31 -2.57
C CYS A 51 0.00 6.13 -1.30
N ILE A 52 -0.43 7.39 -1.31
CA ILE A 52 -0.42 8.27 -0.15
C ILE A 52 -1.83 8.29 0.44
N ILE A 53 -1.95 7.85 1.68
CA ILE A 53 -3.21 7.77 2.41
C ILE A 53 -3.25 8.95 3.37
N LYS A 54 -4.15 9.91 3.14
CA LYS A 54 -4.42 11.02 4.05
C LYS A 54 -5.67 10.69 4.87
N ILE A 55 -5.45 10.30 6.13
CA ILE A 55 -6.51 9.82 7.03
C ILE A 55 -7.51 10.94 7.34
N THR A 56 -7.02 12.14 7.63
CA THR A 56 -7.84 13.28 8.04
C THR A 56 -8.78 13.75 6.92
N SER A 57 -8.30 13.75 5.67
CA SER A 57 -9.10 14.14 4.51
C SER A 57 -9.79 12.96 3.82
N LYS A 58 -9.60 11.72 4.31
CA LYS A 58 -10.08 10.48 3.68
C LYS A 58 -9.72 10.38 2.19
N GLN A 59 -8.50 10.76 1.86
CA GLN A 59 -8.01 10.78 0.47
C GLN A 59 -6.95 9.72 0.24
N LEU A 60 -7.05 9.07 -0.92
CA LEU A 60 -6.02 8.20 -1.48
C LEU A 60 -5.44 8.90 -2.71
N LEU A 61 -4.14 9.15 -2.71
CA LEU A 61 -3.42 9.74 -3.84
C LEU A 61 -2.47 8.69 -4.39
N LEU A 62 -2.65 8.30 -5.64
CA LEU A 62 -1.74 7.39 -6.32
C LEU A 62 -0.68 8.21 -7.06
N PHE A 63 0.58 7.92 -6.81
CA PHE A 63 1.70 8.43 -7.56
C PHE A 63 2.35 7.28 -8.33
N ASP A 64 2.44 7.47 -9.64
CA ASP A 64 3.10 6.57 -10.56
C ASP A 64 4.19 7.35 -11.30
N SER A 65 5.46 6.97 -11.07
CA SER A 65 6.61 7.62 -11.69
C SER A 65 6.74 7.35 -13.19
N LEU A 66 6.13 6.28 -13.71
CA LEU A 66 6.12 5.96 -15.14
C LEU A 66 4.98 6.66 -15.88
N ALA A 67 4.09 7.34 -15.15
CA ALA A 67 2.86 7.93 -15.68
C ALA A 67 2.11 6.96 -16.60
N GLU A 68 2.15 5.65 -16.27
CA GLU A 68 1.65 4.60 -17.13
C GLU A 68 0.15 4.82 -17.34
N GLN A 69 -0.26 5.00 -18.59
CA GLN A 69 -1.64 5.29 -19.01
C GLN A 69 -2.59 4.07 -18.86
N LYS A 70 -2.28 3.12 -17.99
CA LYS A 70 -3.10 1.93 -17.77
C LYS A 70 -4.20 2.18 -16.73
N PRO A 71 -5.38 1.55 -16.86
CA PRO A 71 -6.48 1.77 -15.95
C PRO A 71 -6.25 1.04 -14.61
N TRP A 72 -5.61 1.73 -13.67
CA TRP A 72 -5.39 1.30 -12.27
C TRP A 72 -6.66 0.92 -11.51
N LYS A 73 -7.85 1.25 -12.04
CA LYS A 73 -9.16 1.04 -11.40
C LYS A 73 -9.43 -0.42 -11.00
N HIS A 74 -8.90 -1.40 -11.73
CA HIS A 74 -9.08 -2.81 -11.36
C HIS A 74 -8.16 -3.27 -10.24
N GLU A 75 -6.90 -2.81 -10.21
CA GLU A 75 -5.96 -3.13 -9.14
C GLU A 75 -6.30 -2.40 -7.83
N MET A 76 -6.75 -1.14 -7.92
CA MET A 76 -7.19 -0.34 -6.77
C MET A 76 -8.38 -0.96 -6.01
N LYS A 77 -9.24 -1.72 -6.70
CA LYS A 77 -10.38 -2.39 -6.07
C LYS A 77 -9.95 -3.35 -4.97
N VAL A 78 -8.84 -4.06 -5.17
CA VAL A 78 -8.31 -4.99 -4.16
C VAL A 78 -7.91 -4.23 -2.90
N PHE A 79 -7.30 -3.05 -3.02
CA PHE A 79 -6.84 -2.27 -1.86
C PHE A 79 -7.96 -1.62 -1.05
N LEU A 80 -9.00 -1.12 -1.72
CA LEU A 80 -10.18 -0.52 -1.06
C LEU A 80 -10.96 -1.52 -0.18
N TYR A 81 -10.77 -2.83 -0.35
CA TYR A 81 -11.40 -3.83 0.53
C TYR A 81 -10.64 -4.05 1.85
N TYR A 82 -9.37 -3.64 1.95
CA TYR A 82 -8.53 -3.91 3.13
C TYR A 82 -8.29 -2.67 4.00
N PHE A 83 -8.76 -1.49 3.60
CA PHE A 83 -8.67 -0.21 4.33
C PHE A 83 -10.00 0.52 4.30
#